data_AF-A0A7N8XSL3-F1
#
_entry.id   AF-A0A7N8XSL3-F1
#
_cell.length_a   1.000
_cell.length_b   1.000
_cell.length_c   1.000
_cell.angle_alpha   90.00
_cell.angle_beta   90.00
_cell.angle_gamma   90.00
#
_symmetry.space_group_name_H-M   'P 1'
#
loop_
_entity.id
_entity.type
_entity.pdbx_description
1 polymer ?
#
loop_
_entity_poly.entity_id
_entity_poly.type
_entity_poly.pdbx_seq_one_letter_code
_entity_poly.pdbx_strand_id
1 'polypeptide(L)'
;MKRDLLFSDSTRYLVMDIMGEGTYGQVVKCLNLTTGKTTAKKNILKFIEGFKSHDYSCLAFEMLDKSLWDLIEKEGKSLSLNEIRPVTQQLMVAFEALKDLGIMHLDLKPDNVMLVNHKDQPFRIKLIDFGLAHPVGVLEAGVEMQAVPYRAPEVMLGLPLSEAVDIWGYFSRDHGDIEYEDRMAFLSLLKGCLHLDPARRISKLVQDVTLDSVQCASPHLVI
;
A
#
# COMPACT_ATOMS: atom_id res chain seq x y z
N MET A 1 27.11 9.33 7.87
CA MET A 1 25.89 8.96 7.12
C MET A 1 25.39 10.08 6.21
N LYS A 2 25.08 11.30 6.69
CA LYS A 2 24.71 12.40 5.78
C LYS A 2 25.91 12.80 4.90
N ARG A 3 25.72 12.79 3.58
CA ARG A 3 26.75 12.95 2.53
C ARG A 3 27.68 11.75 2.30
N ASP A 4 27.38 10.60 2.89
CA ASP A 4 28.12 9.37 2.59
C ASP A 4 27.73 8.86 1.20
N LEU A 5 28.65 8.13 0.58
CA LEU A 5 28.41 7.43 -0.69
C LEU A 5 28.19 5.95 -0.40
N LEU A 6 27.07 5.43 -0.89
CA LEU A 6 26.78 4.00 -0.92
C LEU A 6 27.07 3.47 -2.33
N PHE A 7 27.72 2.31 -2.36
CA PHE A 7 28.17 1.68 -3.60
C PHE A 7 27.45 0.35 -3.78
N SER A 8 26.76 0.19 -4.90
CA SER A 8 26.40 -1.12 -5.43
C SER A 8 27.30 -1.44 -6.62
N ASP A 9 27.20 -2.66 -7.15
CA ASP A 9 27.98 -3.10 -8.30
C ASP A 9 27.66 -2.27 -9.57
N SER A 10 26.45 -1.73 -9.68
CA SER A 10 25.96 -1.01 -10.86
C SER A 10 25.66 0.47 -10.65
N THR A 11 25.51 0.91 -9.39
CA THR A 11 24.96 2.23 -9.07
C THR A 11 25.72 2.88 -7.93
N ARG A 12 25.77 4.22 -7.94
CA ARG A 12 26.23 5.02 -6.79
C ARG A 12 25.10 5.86 -6.26
N TYR A 13 24.99 5.87 -4.93
CA TYR A 13 23.97 6.61 -4.21
C TYR A 13 24.62 7.63 -3.28
N LEU A 14 24.24 8.90 -3.43
CA LEU A 14 24.64 9.96 -2.49
C LEU A 14 23.56 10.11 -1.42
N VAL A 15 23.91 9.90 -0.15
CA VAL A 15 22.99 10.10 0.98
C VAL A 15 22.76 11.59 1.20
N MET A 16 21.55 12.04 0.91
CA MET A 16 21.13 13.44 1.01
C MET A 16 20.62 13.77 2.40
N ASP A 17 19.80 12.90 2.98
CA ASP A 17 19.20 13.09 4.30
C ASP A 17 18.79 11.79 4.98
N ILE A 18 18.56 11.85 6.29
CA ILE A 18 17.97 10.76 7.08
C ILE A 18 16.48 11.05 7.21
N MET A 19 15.64 10.15 6.73
CA MET A 19 14.18 10.31 6.71
C MET A 19 13.52 9.72 7.96
N GLY A 20 14.13 8.70 8.56
CA GLY A 20 13.64 8.07 9.78
C GLY A 20 14.47 6.85 10.18
N GLU A 21 14.15 6.30 11.35
CA GLU A 21 14.72 5.07 11.88
C GLU A 21 13.59 4.17 12.36
N GLY A 22 13.64 2.90 11.98
CA GLY A 22 12.68 1.88 12.37
C GLY A 22 13.39 0.68 13.01
N THR A 23 12.62 -0.35 13.34
CA THR A 23 13.11 -1.57 14.02
C THR A 23 14.25 -2.26 13.28
N TYR A 24 14.30 -2.15 11.96
CA TYR A 24 15.24 -2.86 11.10
C TYR A 24 16.35 -1.98 10.52
N GLY A 25 16.41 -0.70 10.90
CA GLY A 25 17.47 0.21 10.47
C GLY A 25 16.98 1.61 10.07
N GLN A 26 17.85 2.35 9.39
CA GLN A 26 17.62 3.73 9.00
C GLN A 26 17.15 3.86 7.55
N VAL A 27 16.16 4.73 7.33
CA VAL A 27 15.69 5.10 6.01
C VAL A 27 16.36 6.42 5.62
N VAL A 28 17.09 6.41 4.51
CA VAL A 28 17.83 7.58 4.02
C VAL A 28 17.38 7.98 2.63
N LYS A 29 17.25 9.28 2.40
CA LYS A 29 16.98 9.82 1.06
C LYS A 29 18.28 9.83 0.28
N CYS A 30 18.29 9.13 -0.86
CA CYS A 30 19.46 9.02 -1.72
C CYS A 30 19.19 9.59 -3.12
N LEU A 31 20.21 10.22 -3.70
CA LEU A 31 20.23 10.55 -5.13
C LEU A 31 20.87 9.38 -5.89
N ASN A 32 20.12 8.73 -6.77
CA ASN A 32 20.66 7.77 -7.74
C ASN A 32 21.39 8.55 -8.84
N LEU A 33 22.71 8.38 -8.94
CA LEU A 33 23.54 9.14 -9.87
C LEU A 33 23.54 8.59 -11.31
N THR A 34 22.79 7.52 -11.58
CA THR A 34 22.93 6.70 -12.80
C THR A 34 21.69 6.72 -13.70
N THR A 35 20.47 6.61 -13.17
CA THR A 35 19.32 6.19 -14.03
C THR A 35 18.08 7.08 -14.06
N GLY A 36 17.99 8.18 -13.32
CA GLY A 36 17.05 9.28 -13.59
C GLY A 36 15.54 9.00 -13.77
N LYS A 37 15.02 7.78 -13.58
CA LYS A 37 13.57 7.45 -13.73
C LYS A 37 13.19 6.04 -13.27
N THR A 38 12.00 5.89 -12.68
CA THR A 38 11.04 4.80 -13.02
C THR A 38 9.65 4.98 -12.39
N THR A 39 8.61 4.36 -12.96
CA THR A 39 7.26 4.24 -12.40
C THR A 39 6.76 2.79 -12.48
N ALA A 40 6.25 2.23 -11.38
CA ALA A 40 5.63 0.88 -11.37
C ALA A 40 4.11 0.96 -11.57
N LYS A 41 3.57 0.02 -12.37
CA LYS A 41 2.17 0.02 -12.85
C LYS A 41 1.12 -0.56 -11.88
N LYS A 42 1.52 -1.28 -10.82
CA LYS A 42 0.59 -2.05 -9.96
C LYS A 42 0.37 -1.47 -8.55
N ASN A 43 0.64 -0.18 -8.36
CA ASN A 43 0.44 0.47 -7.06
C ASN A 43 1.18 -0.20 -5.88
N ILE A 44 2.27 -0.91 -6.18
CA ILE A 44 3.20 -1.50 -5.21
C ILE A 44 4.54 -0.76 -5.32
N LEU A 45 5.24 -0.63 -4.20
CA LEU A 45 6.58 -0.05 -4.12
C LEU A 45 7.54 -0.77 -5.06
N LYS A 46 8.27 0.01 -5.85
CA LYS A 46 9.33 -0.52 -6.70
C LYS A 46 10.59 -0.71 -5.89
N PHE A 47 10.96 -1.97 -5.71
CA PHE A 47 12.33 -2.35 -5.38
C PHE A 47 13.25 -2.07 -6.57
N ILE A 48 14.37 -1.39 -6.30
CA ILE A 48 15.39 -1.09 -7.30
C ILE A 48 16.48 -2.16 -7.23
N GLU A 49 17.13 -2.29 -6.09
CA GLU A 49 18.22 -3.25 -5.87
C GLU A 49 18.51 -3.44 -4.38
N GLY A 50 19.15 -4.56 -4.06
CA GLY A 50 19.66 -4.88 -2.72
C GLY A 50 21.15 -5.13 -2.82
N PHE A 51 21.93 -4.51 -1.95
CA PHE A 51 23.39 -4.54 -2.05
C PHE A 51 24.04 -4.44 -0.67
N LYS A 52 25.31 -4.84 -0.57
CA LYS A 52 26.13 -4.59 0.62
C LYS A 52 27.03 -3.40 0.35
N SER A 53 27.04 -2.44 1.26
CA SER A 53 27.97 -1.31 1.23
C SER A 53 28.63 -1.22 2.60
N HIS A 54 29.94 -1.42 2.64
CA HIS A 54 30.69 -1.59 3.89
C HIS A 54 30.06 -2.70 4.74
N ASP A 55 29.79 -2.43 6.02
CA ASP A 55 29.16 -3.37 6.96
C ASP A 55 27.62 -3.37 6.91
N TYR A 56 27.02 -2.60 6.00
CA TYR A 56 25.57 -2.45 5.89
C TYR A 56 24.98 -3.29 4.77
N SER A 57 23.85 -3.94 5.05
CA SER A 57 22.95 -4.46 4.02
C SER A 57 21.94 -3.38 3.68
N CYS A 58 21.90 -2.97 2.41
CA CYS A 58 21.12 -1.84 1.94
C CYS A 58 20.05 -2.32 0.95
N LEU A 59 18.86 -1.74 1.05
CA LEU A 59 17.76 -1.94 0.10
C LEU A 59 17.41 -0.58 -0.52
N ALA A 60 17.48 -0.49 -1.84
CA ALA A 60 17.10 0.70 -2.59
C ALA A 60 15.71 0.55 -3.19
N PHE A 61 14.88 1.58 -3.01
CA PHE A 61 13.52 1.65 -3.53
C PHE A 61 13.30 2.98 -4.27
N GLU A 62 12.21 3.07 -5.03
CA GLU A 62 11.75 4.37 -5.52
C GLU A 62 11.42 5.32 -4.36
N MET A 63 11.72 6.61 -4.53
CA MET A 63 11.40 7.61 -3.51
C MET A 63 9.91 7.94 -3.56
N LEU A 64 9.28 7.90 -2.39
CA LEU A 64 7.89 8.30 -2.17
C LEU A 64 7.82 9.56 -1.29
N ASP A 65 6.63 10.13 -1.20
CA ASP A 65 6.30 11.30 -0.37
C ASP A 65 5.95 10.84 1.06
N LYS A 66 4.88 11.38 1.66
CA LYS A 66 4.36 10.98 2.97
C LYS A 66 3.33 9.84 2.90
N SER A 67 3.11 9.15 4.01
CA SER A 67 2.03 8.14 4.13
C SER A 67 0.65 8.80 4.22
N LEU A 68 -0.41 8.01 3.99
CA LEU A 68 -1.78 8.47 4.27
C LEU A 68 -1.98 8.75 5.75
N TRP A 69 -1.33 7.98 6.64
CA TRP A 69 -1.32 8.27 8.07
C TRP A 69 -0.73 9.65 8.38
N ASP A 70 0.43 9.97 7.80
CA ASP A 70 1.06 11.30 7.98
C ASP A 70 0.13 12.42 7.50
N LEU A 71 -0.53 12.23 6.35
CA LEU A 71 -1.45 13.22 5.79
C LEU A 71 -2.69 13.42 6.66
N ILE A 72 -3.31 12.34 7.15
CA ILE A 72 -4.58 12.41 7.88
C ILE A 72 -4.35 12.82 9.33
N GLU A 73 -3.43 12.13 10.03
CA GLU A 73 -3.31 12.21 11.48
C GLU A 73 -2.26 13.24 11.92
N LYS A 74 -1.10 13.30 11.23
CA LYS A 74 -0.06 14.30 11.60
C LYS A 74 -0.37 15.68 11.06
N GLU A 75 -0.90 15.78 9.85
CA GLU A 75 -1.26 17.06 9.23
C GLU A 75 -2.72 17.46 9.47
N GLY A 76 -3.54 16.57 10.03
CA GLY A 76 -4.95 16.85 10.36
C GLY A 76 -5.84 17.02 9.14
N LYS A 77 -5.47 16.45 7.98
CA LYS A 77 -6.27 16.57 6.76
C LYS A 77 -7.43 15.58 6.79
N SER A 78 -8.65 16.10 6.87
CA SER A 78 -9.85 15.33 6.52
C SER A 78 -9.91 15.12 5.00
N LEU A 79 -10.14 13.88 4.57
CA LEU A 79 -10.23 13.53 3.16
C LEU A 79 -11.71 13.55 2.71
N SER A 80 -12.01 14.32 1.67
CA SER A 80 -13.30 14.25 0.99
C SER A 80 -13.45 12.94 0.21
N LEU A 81 -14.67 12.55 -0.16
CA LEU A 81 -14.85 11.36 -1.00
C LEU A 81 -14.13 11.42 -2.33
N ASN A 82 -14.05 12.61 -2.94
CA ASN A 82 -13.35 12.77 -4.21
C ASN A 82 -11.86 12.48 -4.08
N GLU A 83 -11.31 12.56 -2.87
CA GLU A 83 -9.93 12.22 -2.55
C GLU A 83 -9.79 10.76 -2.10
N ILE A 84 -10.76 10.21 -1.35
CA ILE A 84 -10.78 8.81 -0.91
C ILE A 84 -11.01 7.84 -2.09
N ARG A 85 -11.86 8.19 -3.05
CA ARG A 85 -12.20 7.36 -4.21
C ARG A 85 -10.98 6.93 -5.04
N PRO A 86 -10.11 7.84 -5.53
CA PRO A 86 -8.93 7.44 -6.30
C PRO A 86 -7.92 6.65 -5.47
N VAL A 87 -7.80 6.90 -4.16
CA VAL A 87 -6.96 6.09 -3.26
C VAL A 87 -7.50 4.65 -3.20
N THR A 88 -8.81 4.51 -3.00
CA THR A 88 -9.47 3.22 -2.87
C THR A 88 -9.38 2.40 -4.17
N GLN A 89 -9.65 3.01 -5.32
CA GLN A 89 -9.52 2.35 -6.63
C GLN A 89 -8.10 1.81 -6.85
N GLN A 90 -7.09 2.60 -6.50
CA GLN A 90 -5.69 2.20 -6.60
C GLN A 90 -5.30 1.07 -5.63
N LEU A 91 -5.88 1.05 -4.43
CA LEU A 91 -5.71 -0.05 -3.49
C LEU A 91 -6.37 -1.33 -3.97
N MET A 92 -7.54 -1.24 -4.61
CA MET A 92 -8.18 -2.41 -5.22
C MET A 92 -7.29 -3.03 -6.31
N VAL A 93 -6.65 -2.21 -7.14
CA VAL A 93 -5.67 -2.69 -8.13
C VAL A 93 -4.47 -3.37 -7.45
N ALA A 94 -4.00 -2.85 -6.31
CA ALA A 94 -2.93 -3.49 -5.54
C ALA A 94 -3.39 -4.83 -4.94
N PHE A 95 -4.60 -4.90 -4.37
CA PHE A 95 -5.16 -6.12 -3.78
C PHE A 95 -5.42 -7.20 -4.81
N GLU A 96 -5.90 -6.83 -6.00
CA GLU A 96 -6.00 -7.76 -7.13
C GLU A 96 -4.64 -8.34 -7.49
N ALA A 97 -3.59 -7.49 -7.53
CA ALA A 97 -2.23 -7.96 -7.78
C ALA A 97 -1.70 -8.91 -6.68
N LEU A 98 -2.02 -8.67 -5.41
CA LEU A 98 -1.67 -9.58 -4.30
C LEU A 98 -2.36 -10.92 -4.43
N LYS A 99 -3.66 -10.91 -4.71
CA LYS A 99 -4.49 -12.09 -4.94
C LYS A 99 -3.99 -12.92 -6.13
N ASP A 100 -3.69 -12.28 -7.25
CA ASP A 100 -3.16 -12.97 -8.44
C ASP A 100 -1.82 -13.67 -8.16
N LEU A 101 -1.04 -13.13 -7.22
CA LEU A 101 0.23 -13.71 -6.77
C LEU A 101 0.07 -14.71 -5.62
N GLY A 102 -1.13 -14.83 -5.02
CA GLY A 102 -1.36 -15.65 -3.85
C GLY A 102 -0.61 -15.15 -2.61
N ILE A 103 -0.47 -13.84 -2.43
CA ILE A 103 0.28 -13.21 -1.34
C ILE A 103 -0.68 -12.48 -0.39
N MET A 104 -0.52 -12.70 0.91
CA MET A 104 -1.12 -11.90 1.97
C MET A 104 -0.09 -10.87 2.47
N HIS A 105 -0.46 -9.60 2.56
CA HIS A 105 0.38 -8.52 3.06
C HIS A 105 0.48 -8.52 4.59
N LEU A 106 -0.62 -8.80 5.28
CA LEU A 106 -0.75 -8.95 6.74
C LEU A 106 -0.48 -7.70 7.59
N ASP A 107 0.04 -6.61 7.05
CA ASP A 107 0.19 -5.33 7.78
C ASP A 107 -0.44 -4.13 7.05
N LEU A 108 -1.61 -4.30 6.45
CA LEU A 108 -2.30 -3.20 5.77
C LEU A 108 -2.92 -2.21 6.75
N LYS A 109 -2.45 -0.96 6.65
CA LYS A 109 -2.87 0.20 7.44
C LYS A 109 -2.48 1.49 6.69
N PRO A 110 -3.03 2.67 7.06
CA PRO A 110 -2.70 3.93 6.39
C PRO A 110 -1.21 4.29 6.39
N ASP A 111 -0.44 3.83 7.39
CA ASP A 111 1.02 4.01 7.46
C ASP A 111 1.74 3.34 6.28
N ASN A 112 1.21 2.21 5.81
CA ASN A 112 1.80 1.38 4.75
C ASN A 112 1.25 1.73 3.37
N VAL A 113 0.49 2.81 3.24
CA VAL A 113 0.04 3.37 1.97
C VAL A 113 0.67 4.74 1.79
N MET A 114 1.65 4.81 0.89
CA MET A 114 2.43 6.03 0.66
C MET A 114 2.01 6.76 -0.61
N LEU A 115 2.04 8.09 -0.55
CA LEU A 115 1.83 8.95 -1.71
C LEU A 115 3.11 8.97 -2.56
N VAL A 116 2.95 8.97 -3.88
CA VAL A 116 4.11 8.99 -4.81
C VAL A 116 4.75 10.37 -4.86
N ASN A 117 3.94 11.38 -5.18
CA ASN A 117 4.31 12.79 -5.15
C ASN A 117 3.00 13.56 -5.03
N HIS A 118 2.59 13.92 -3.82
CA HIS A 118 1.26 14.47 -3.58
C HIS A 118 1.06 15.83 -4.25
N LYS A 119 2.15 16.58 -4.43
CA LYS A 119 2.14 17.91 -5.05
C LYS A 119 1.82 17.84 -6.54
N ASP A 120 2.50 16.96 -7.28
CA ASP A 120 2.38 16.90 -8.75
C ASP A 120 1.41 15.79 -9.21
N GLN A 121 1.17 14.79 -8.37
CA GLN A 121 0.27 13.66 -8.61
C GLN A 121 -0.60 13.41 -7.37
N PRO A 122 -1.60 14.28 -7.11
CA PRO A 122 -2.47 14.17 -5.94
C PRO A 122 -3.06 12.77 -5.80
N PHE A 123 -2.98 12.23 -4.59
CA PHE A 123 -3.54 10.92 -4.22
C PHE A 123 -3.07 9.73 -5.07
N ARG A 124 -1.95 9.84 -5.80
CA ARG A 124 -1.28 8.69 -6.39
C ARG A 124 -0.61 7.89 -5.26
N ILE A 125 -0.99 6.63 -5.09
CA ILE A 125 -0.52 5.81 -3.96
C ILE A 125 0.31 4.61 -4.39
N LYS A 126 1.12 4.12 -3.45
CA LYS A 126 1.79 2.82 -3.49
C LYS A 126 1.70 2.13 -2.14
N LEU A 127 1.43 0.83 -2.17
CA LEU A 127 1.55 -0.07 -1.05
C LEU A 127 3.03 -0.36 -0.78
N ILE A 128 3.42 -0.24 0.49
CA ILE A 128 4.78 -0.47 0.98
C ILE A 128 4.78 -1.51 2.10
N ASP A 129 5.97 -1.90 2.54
CA ASP A 129 6.22 -2.72 3.73
C ASP A 129 5.62 -4.14 3.72
N PHE A 130 6.27 -4.99 2.94
CA PHE A 130 5.96 -6.42 2.85
C PHE A 130 6.68 -7.24 3.93
N GLY A 131 7.11 -6.62 5.04
CA GLY A 131 7.90 -7.30 6.08
C GLY A 131 7.18 -8.45 6.77
N LEU A 132 5.83 -8.43 6.78
CA LEU A 132 4.99 -9.51 7.28
C LEU A 132 4.35 -10.35 6.17
N ALA A 133 4.63 -10.08 4.90
CA ALA A 133 3.92 -10.72 3.79
C ALA A 133 4.27 -12.21 3.66
N HIS A 134 3.27 -13.05 3.38
CA HIS A 134 3.42 -14.49 3.23
C HIS A 134 2.55 -15.03 2.08
N PRO A 135 2.97 -16.11 1.39
CA PRO A 135 2.08 -16.82 0.49
C PRO A 135 0.90 -17.44 1.24
N VAL A 136 -0.26 -17.50 0.58
CA VAL A 136 -1.44 -18.19 1.12
C VAL A 136 -1.12 -19.66 1.37
N GLY A 137 -1.61 -20.19 2.50
CA GLY A 137 -1.44 -21.59 2.90
C GLY A 137 -0.10 -21.92 3.57
N VAL A 138 0.83 -20.96 3.68
CA VAL A 138 2.09 -21.16 4.42
C VAL A 138 1.90 -21.01 5.93
N LEU A 139 1.02 -20.11 6.35
CA LEU A 139 0.76 -19.86 7.76
C LEU A 139 -0.30 -20.84 8.31
N GLU A 140 -0.05 -21.37 9.49
CA GLU A 140 -1.02 -22.18 10.22
C GLU A 140 -2.18 -21.32 10.73
N ALA A 141 -3.36 -21.93 10.87
CA ALA A 141 -4.51 -21.26 11.46
C ALA A 141 -4.26 -21.00 12.96
N GLY A 142 -4.62 -19.81 13.44
CA GLY A 142 -4.41 -19.40 14.84
C GLY A 142 -3.09 -18.68 15.11
N VAL A 143 -2.25 -18.45 14.10
CA VAL A 143 -1.07 -17.59 14.25
C VAL A 143 -1.51 -16.14 14.46
N GLU A 144 -0.97 -15.49 15.50
CA GLU A 144 -1.21 -14.08 15.77
C GLU A 144 -0.47 -13.20 14.75
N MET A 145 -1.17 -12.81 13.70
CA MET A 145 -0.70 -11.88 12.68
C MET A 145 -1.53 -10.59 12.69
N GLN A 146 -1.10 -9.61 11.90
CA GLN A 146 -1.66 -8.27 11.80
C GLN A 146 -1.54 -7.43 13.06
N ALA A 147 -1.42 -6.12 12.86
CA ALA A 147 -1.55 -5.15 13.94
C ALA A 147 -2.96 -5.25 14.56
N VAL A 148 -3.03 -5.29 15.89
CA VAL A 148 -4.28 -5.49 16.67
C VAL A 148 -5.47 -4.65 16.17
N PRO A 149 -5.33 -3.34 15.86
CA PRO A 149 -6.47 -2.52 15.42
C PRO A 149 -7.02 -2.90 14.04
N TYR A 150 -6.23 -3.60 13.23
CA TYR A 150 -6.50 -3.93 11.83
C TYR A 150 -6.67 -5.45 11.64
N ARG A 151 -6.78 -6.20 12.75
CA ARG A 151 -6.82 -7.66 12.71
C ARG A 151 -8.20 -8.16 12.27
N ALA A 152 -8.18 -9.07 11.30
CA ALA A 152 -9.37 -9.69 10.72
C ALA A 152 -9.99 -10.74 11.65
N PRO A 153 -11.31 -10.96 11.58
CA PRO A 153 -11.99 -11.91 12.45
C PRO A 153 -11.49 -13.35 12.26
N GLU A 154 -11.15 -13.76 11.04
CA GLU A 154 -10.57 -15.07 10.75
C GLU A 154 -9.21 -15.27 11.41
N VAL A 155 -8.41 -14.22 11.58
CA VAL A 155 -7.15 -14.28 12.35
C VAL A 155 -7.46 -14.44 13.83
N MET A 156 -8.40 -13.66 14.37
CA MET A 156 -8.79 -13.73 15.79
C MET A 156 -9.43 -15.07 16.18
N LEU A 157 -10.17 -15.68 15.25
CA LEU A 157 -10.88 -16.94 15.46
C LEU A 157 -10.01 -18.16 15.15
N GLY A 158 -8.78 -17.97 14.69
CA GLY A 158 -7.88 -19.06 14.30
C GLY A 158 -8.43 -19.89 13.14
N LEU A 159 -9.04 -19.22 12.16
CA LEU A 159 -9.54 -19.84 10.94
C LEU A 159 -8.47 -19.77 9.82
N PRO A 160 -8.60 -20.57 8.75
CA PRO A 160 -7.70 -20.50 7.60
C PRO A 160 -7.62 -19.09 7.01
N LEU A 161 -6.39 -18.65 6.72
CA LEU A 161 -6.12 -17.31 6.19
C LEU A 161 -6.17 -17.28 4.66
N SER A 162 -6.54 -16.12 4.13
CA SER A 162 -6.51 -15.79 2.70
C SER A 162 -6.21 -14.31 2.54
N GLU A 163 -6.01 -13.84 1.32
CA GLU A 163 -5.79 -12.43 0.98
C GLU A 163 -6.95 -11.53 1.43
N ALA A 164 -8.10 -12.09 1.81
CA ALA A 164 -9.21 -11.32 2.38
C ALA A 164 -8.84 -10.58 3.68
N VAL A 165 -7.83 -11.05 4.43
CA VAL A 165 -7.35 -10.40 5.66
C VAL A 165 -6.84 -8.98 5.41
N ASP A 166 -6.31 -8.74 4.20
CA ASP A 166 -5.74 -7.47 3.76
C ASP A 166 -6.81 -6.42 3.47
N ILE A 167 -7.90 -6.86 2.85
CA ILE A 167 -9.09 -6.05 2.62
C ILE A 167 -9.67 -5.60 3.96
N TRP A 168 -9.81 -6.52 4.92
CA TRP A 168 -10.26 -6.17 6.27
C TRP A 168 -9.32 -5.17 6.92
N GLY A 169 -8.01 -5.46 6.92
CA GLY A 169 -7.01 -4.63 7.59
C GLY A 169 -7.05 -3.18 7.15
N TYR A 170 -7.26 -2.91 5.87
CA TYR A 170 -7.38 -1.51 5.43
C TYR A 170 -8.71 -0.86 5.81
N PHE A 171 -9.84 -1.56 5.64
CA PHE A 171 -11.17 -0.95 5.74
C PHE A 171 -11.80 -1.01 7.15
N SER A 172 -11.27 -1.80 8.08
CA SER A 172 -11.93 -2.06 9.37
C SER A 172 -11.89 -0.88 10.33
N ARG A 173 -10.98 0.08 10.10
CA ARG A 173 -10.85 1.26 10.96
C ARG A 173 -11.83 2.33 10.54
N ASP A 174 -12.53 2.88 11.52
CA ASP A 174 -13.46 4.00 11.31
C ASP A 174 -12.67 5.23 10.85
N HIS A 175 -12.84 5.61 9.59
CA HIS A 175 -12.32 6.85 9.04
C HIS A 175 -13.30 7.97 9.43
N GLY A 176 -13.23 8.40 10.69
CA GLY A 176 -14.05 9.47 11.22
C GLY A 176 -14.01 10.70 10.29
N ASP A 177 -15.17 11.32 10.09
CA ASP A 177 -15.40 12.55 9.32
C ASP A 177 -15.74 12.42 7.82
N ILE A 178 -16.55 11.44 7.44
CA ILE A 178 -17.21 11.44 6.11
C ILE A 178 -18.63 12.02 6.24
N GLU A 179 -18.92 13.08 5.47
CA GLU A 179 -20.24 13.73 5.42
C GLU A 179 -21.37 12.73 5.09
N TYR A 180 -22.59 12.95 5.59
CA TYR A 180 -23.65 11.92 5.68
C TYR A 180 -24.09 11.28 4.34
N GLU A 181 -24.18 12.07 3.26
CA GLU A 181 -24.61 11.58 1.93
C GLU A 181 -23.49 10.78 1.26
N ASP A 182 -22.29 11.30 1.40
CA ASP A 182 -21.03 10.71 0.97
C ASP A 182 -20.72 9.39 1.72
N ARG A 183 -21.03 9.38 3.02
CA ARG A 183 -20.94 8.22 3.89
C ARG A 183 -21.77 7.06 3.35
N MET A 184 -22.91 7.27 2.71
CA MET A 184 -23.75 6.16 2.22
C MET A 184 -23.17 5.47 0.97
N ALA A 185 -22.59 6.23 0.03
CA ALA A 185 -21.91 5.67 -1.13
C ALA A 185 -20.62 4.94 -0.72
N PHE A 186 -19.84 5.55 0.17
CA PHE A 186 -18.63 4.94 0.71
C PHE A 186 -18.93 3.73 1.59
N LEU A 187 -19.95 3.79 2.46
CA LEU A 187 -20.40 2.63 3.25
C LEU A 187 -20.95 1.53 2.36
N SER A 188 -21.54 1.82 1.20
CA SER A 188 -21.97 0.78 0.24
C SER A 188 -20.78 -0.03 -0.29
N LEU A 189 -19.67 0.65 -0.59
CA LEU A 189 -18.39 0.05 -1.00
C LEU A 189 -17.74 -0.72 0.17
N LEU A 190 -17.67 -0.11 1.37
CA LEU A 190 -17.13 -0.73 2.59
C LEU A 190 -17.91 -1.95 3.05
N LYS A 191 -19.26 -1.94 2.94
CA LYS A 191 -20.11 -3.07 3.36
C LYS A 191 -19.76 -4.38 2.65
N GLY A 192 -19.28 -4.30 1.41
CA GLY A 192 -18.74 -5.46 0.70
C GLY A 192 -17.39 -5.92 1.25
N CYS A 193 -16.51 -4.96 1.51
CA CYS A 193 -15.14 -5.17 1.95
C CYS A 193 -15.01 -5.61 3.42
N LEU A 194 -16.05 -5.39 4.24
CA LEU A 194 -16.09 -5.71 5.68
C LEU A 194 -17.00 -6.88 6.01
N HIS A 195 -17.29 -7.75 5.05
CA HIS A 195 -18.10 -8.93 5.30
C HIS A 195 -17.36 -9.94 6.19
N LEU A 196 -18.04 -10.50 7.21
CA LEU A 196 -17.46 -11.48 8.14
C LEU A 196 -16.90 -12.71 7.41
N ASP A 197 -17.68 -13.28 6.49
CA ASP A 197 -17.23 -14.31 5.55
C ASP A 197 -16.12 -13.78 4.59
N PRO A 198 -14.88 -14.28 4.69
CA PRO A 198 -13.76 -13.86 3.83
C PRO A 198 -14.02 -14.04 2.34
N ALA A 199 -14.76 -15.09 1.94
CA ALA A 199 -15.01 -15.37 0.52
C ALA A 199 -15.88 -14.29 -0.14
N ARG A 200 -16.75 -13.65 0.63
CA ARG A 200 -17.63 -12.57 0.16
C ARG A 200 -16.93 -11.23 0.02
N ARG A 201 -15.82 -11.01 0.73
CA ARG A 201 -14.97 -9.83 0.52
C ARG A 201 -14.34 -9.86 -0.88
N ILE A 202 -13.76 -11.00 -1.24
CA ILE A 202 -13.03 -11.17 -2.51
C ILE A 202 -13.96 -11.09 -3.74
N SER A 203 -15.14 -11.71 -3.68
CA SER A 203 -16.05 -11.79 -4.84
C SER A 203 -16.60 -10.43 -5.27
N LYS A 204 -16.79 -9.50 -4.33
CA LYS A 204 -17.31 -8.17 -4.63
C LYS A 204 -16.25 -7.23 -5.22
N LEU A 205 -14.98 -7.36 -4.84
CA LEU A 205 -13.87 -6.65 -5.50
C LEU A 205 -13.83 -6.94 -7.01
N VAL A 206 -14.01 -8.20 -7.41
CA VAL A 206 -13.96 -8.59 -8.84
C VAL A 206 -15.10 -7.96 -9.63
N GLN A 207 -16.27 -7.76 -9.01
CA GLN A 207 -17.43 -7.12 -9.65
C GLN A 207 -17.26 -5.61 -9.79
N ASP A 208 -16.74 -4.93 -8.77
CA ASP A 208 -16.58 -3.46 -8.79
C ASP A 208 -15.44 -3.00 -9.71
N VAL A 209 -14.33 -3.77 -9.80
CA VAL A 209 -13.22 -3.48 -10.74
C VAL A 209 -13.65 -3.68 -12.21
N THR A 210 -14.49 -4.68 -12.48
CA THR A 210 -14.96 -4.96 -13.85
C THR A 210 -15.99 -3.95 -14.34
N LEU A 211 -16.84 -3.40 -13.47
CA LEU A 211 -17.81 -2.37 -13.83
C LEU A 211 -17.15 -1.04 -14.25
N ASP A 212 -16.06 -0.63 -13.60
CA ASP A 212 -15.31 0.59 -13.96
C ASP A 212 -14.47 0.42 -15.24
N SER A 213 -14.05 -0.81 -15.57
CA SER A 213 -13.29 -1.10 -16.81
C SER A 213 -14.12 -1.01 -18.10
N VAL A 214 -15.45 -0.99 -17.99
CA VAL A 214 -16.38 -0.93 -19.14
C VAL A 214 -16.85 0.50 -19.45
N GLN A 215 -16.61 1.49 -18.57
CA GLN A 215 -16.99 2.90 -18.81
C GLN A 215 -15.86 3.80 -19.34
N CYS A 216 -14.63 3.30 -19.44
CA CYS A 216 -13.51 4.02 -20.08
C CYS A 216 -13.27 3.55 -21.53
N ALA A 217 -14.29 3.63 -22.38
CA ALA A 217 -14.11 3.49 -23.83
C ALA A 217 -14.70 4.71 -24.54
N SER A 218 -13.84 5.65 -24.96
CA SER A 218 -14.02 6.56 -26.11
C SER A 218 -12.85 7.55 -26.23
N PRO A 219 -12.62 8.15 -27.41
CA PRO A 219 -12.09 7.57 -28.64
C PRO A 219 -10.63 8.04 -28.87
N HIS A 220 -9.97 7.45 -29.87
CA HIS A 220 -8.61 7.75 -30.28
C HIS A 220 -8.26 9.25 -30.38
N LEU A 221 -7.05 9.61 -29.91
CA LEU A 221 -6.23 10.64 -30.56
C LEU A 221 -4.77 10.18 -30.56
N VAL A 222 -4.25 9.98 -31.77
CA VAL A 222 -2.84 9.75 -32.07
C VAL A 222 -2.14 11.10 -32.08
N ILE A 223 -1.22 11.33 -31.13
CA ILE A 223 0.11 11.97 -31.32
C ILE A 223 1.06 11.36 -30.30
#